data_AF-A0A2G9RTH4-F1
#
_entry.id   AF-A0A2G9RTH4-F1
#
_cell.length_a   1.000
_cell.length_b   1.000
_cell.length_c   1.000
_cell.angle_alpha   90.00
_cell.angle_beta   90.00
_cell.angle_gamma   90.00
#
_symmetry.space_group_name_H-M   'P 1'
#
loop_
_entity.id
_entity.type
_entity.pdbx_description
1 polymer ?
#
loop_
_entity_poly.entity_id
_entity_poly.type
_entity_poly.pdbx_seq_one_letter_code
_entity_poly.pdbx_strand_id
1 'polypeptide(L)'
;MLYKDGGMNWDLTTCFPKPLMGYCSGNGDSFFNNTFINSKSDLQGLKLYLLNSTRLDNSRMNCLNWYNAEPSPSSWNSGLLSCPCLYRQGISDFRFRTTKAGGSSTISLLRSTSLSRFKAGIRCVYYRKNQFLEGFQERAWISASSKSDPELDAFETCCNGVDDPQFCSMYMEKRFPISCRNYRPLVPGWMFGDPHITTLDGLSYTFNGLGDFTLVNASAENINFILQGRTVQTGTAQATNFAAFAAQYTSSNGSVTVEWYLESDGSITTRINGQNVSFTSSEDMDAEINDTNPTVFLLKNDSITATFEGILSVSVSQYSGMFSAVSNLPNEFLGKTKGLLGTWNNNQSDDFMRPDGTTIPSDSSEQAIYNYGLLWEAKENNLFTIVQVLERSVFIPIFFRDLIAQNSTQYRELQTLCGNNTGCIFDAMSTNNTNVGLATLSVSDSLQAVNETLNAIPPEIIGNTTIQTFMSTSITVNYTSNEMDVTFSGNPNTSTDIYLCE
;
A
#
# COMPACT_ATOMS: atom_id res chain seq x y z
N MET A 1 -30.10 -13.18 29.53
CA MET A 1 -30.48 -13.61 30.90
C MET A 1 -29.59 -14.80 31.26
N LEU A 2 -28.51 -14.55 32.00
CA LEU A 2 -27.55 -15.57 32.43
C LEU A 2 -28.03 -16.18 33.75
N TYR A 3 -28.35 -17.46 33.76
CA TYR A 3 -28.64 -18.17 35.01
C TYR A 3 -27.33 -18.70 35.59
N LYS A 4 -27.01 -18.28 36.83
CA LYS A 4 -25.90 -18.84 37.60
C LYS A 4 -26.30 -20.17 38.23
N ASP A 5 -25.30 -21.02 38.45
CA ASP A 5 -25.44 -22.30 39.12
C ASP A 5 -26.10 -22.13 40.50
N GLY A 6 -27.10 -22.97 40.81
CA GLY A 6 -27.90 -22.92 42.04
C GLY A 6 -29.09 -21.94 42.07
N GLY A 7 -29.37 -21.20 40.99
CA GLY A 7 -30.40 -20.15 40.98
C GLY A 7 -31.84 -20.59 40.70
N MET A 8 -32.11 -21.87 40.40
CA MET A 8 -33.45 -22.33 40.03
C MET A 8 -33.99 -23.40 40.98
N ASN A 9 -34.86 -22.97 41.90
CA ASN A 9 -35.69 -23.85 42.73
C ASN A 9 -36.85 -24.38 41.89
N TRP A 10 -36.67 -25.54 41.25
CA TRP A 10 -37.74 -26.21 40.51
C TRP A 10 -38.49 -27.21 41.40
N ASP A 11 -39.83 -27.15 41.36
CA ASP A 11 -40.71 -28.16 41.95
C ASP A 11 -40.85 -29.35 40.98
N LEU A 12 -40.30 -30.50 41.38
CA LEU A 12 -40.26 -31.73 40.58
C LEU A 12 -41.53 -32.59 40.73
N THR A 13 -42.55 -32.12 41.44
CA THR A 13 -43.78 -32.91 41.66
C THR A 13 -44.71 -32.97 40.46
N THR A 14 -44.45 -32.18 39.41
CA THR A 14 -45.26 -32.13 38.18
C THR A 14 -44.42 -32.39 36.92
N CYS A 15 -44.03 -33.65 36.66
CA CYS A 15 -43.37 -34.00 35.39
C CYS A 15 -44.12 -35.09 34.61
N PHE A 16 -44.42 -34.75 33.35
CA PHE A 16 -45.00 -35.57 32.29
C PHE A 16 -44.18 -36.84 31.98
N PRO A 17 -44.81 -37.92 31.50
CA PRO A 17 -44.10 -39.16 31.21
C PRO A 17 -43.36 -39.04 29.85
N LYS A 18 -42.03 -39.19 29.91
CA LYS A 18 -41.09 -39.41 28.79
C LYS A 18 -40.64 -38.16 28.00
N PRO A 19 -39.66 -37.39 28.50
CA PRO A 19 -38.85 -36.57 27.61
C PRO A 19 -37.91 -37.47 26.78
N LEU A 20 -37.89 -37.29 25.46
CA LEU A 20 -36.86 -37.86 24.58
C LEU A 20 -35.59 -37.01 24.74
N MET A 21 -34.47 -37.65 25.08
CA MET A 21 -33.16 -36.99 25.21
C MET A 21 -32.36 -37.13 23.91
N GLY A 22 -31.75 -36.03 23.47
CA GLY A 22 -30.79 -35.99 22.36
C GLY A 22 -30.00 -34.68 22.37
N TYR A 23 -28.75 -34.70 21.90
CA TYR A 23 -27.94 -33.49 21.70
C TYR A 23 -27.79 -33.23 20.20
N CYS A 24 -27.78 -31.96 19.79
CA CYS A 24 -27.41 -31.55 18.44
C CYS A 24 -26.03 -30.89 18.52
N SER A 25 -25.03 -31.44 17.82
CA SER A 25 -23.66 -30.92 17.83
C SER A 25 -23.49 -29.61 17.03
N GLY A 26 -24.56 -29.07 16.43
CA GLY A 26 -24.50 -27.94 15.48
C GLY A 26 -23.89 -28.30 14.12
N ASN A 27 -23.22 -29.45 14.02
CA ASN A 27 -22.36 -29.80 12.89
C ASN A 27 -22.98 -30.83 11.94
N GLY A 28 -24.24 -31.21 12.12
CA GLY A 28 -24.93 -32.16 11.25
C GLY A 28 -24.52 -33.62 11.45
N ASP A 29 -23.66 -33.93 12.42
CA ASP A 29 -23.36 -35.31 12.77
C ASP A 29 -24.54 -35.94 13.51
N SER A 30 -25.13 -36.92 12.82
CA SER A 30 -26.12 -37.90 13.23
C SER A 30 -26.21 -38.17 14.74
N PHE A 31 -27.46 -38.27 15.23
CA PHE A 31 -27.85 -38.76 16.56
C PHE A 31 -26.86 -39.79 17.14
N PHE A 32 -26.04 -39.36 18.08
CA PHE A 32 -25.28 -40.30 18.92
C PHE A 32 -26.21 -40.79 20.02
N ASN A 33 -26.64 -42.04 19.90
CA ASN A 33 -27.35 -42.72 20.96
C ASN A 33 -26.33 -43.02 22.06
N ASN A 34 -26.34 -42.26 23.15
CA ASN A 34 -25.39 -42.46 24.23
C ASN A 34 -25.75 -43.74 25.00
N THR A 35 -25.13 -44.87 24.65
CA THR A 35 -25.26 -46.14 25.39
C THR A 35 -24.37 -46.22 26.62
N PHE A 36 -23.64 -45.15 26.98
CA PHE A 36 -22.85 -45.09 28.21
C PHE A 36 -23.56 -44.28 29.30
N ILE A 37 -24.60 -44.87 29.89
CA ILE A 37 -24.94 -44.61 31.30
C ILE A 37 -24.19 -45.66 32.10
N ASN A 38 -22.92 -45.38 32.44
CA ASN A 38 -22.19 -46.17 33.41
C ASN A 38 -22.57 -45.66 34.81
N SER A 39 -23.15 -46.54 35.61
CA SER A 39 -23.93 -46.29 36.82
C SER A 39 -23.10 -46.01 38.08
N LYS A 40 -22.02 -45.22 38.02
CA LYS A 40 -21.13 -44.98 39.19
C LYS A 40 -20.55 -43.57 39.36
N SER A 41 -21.27 -42.51 38.97
CA SER A 41 -20.99 -41.17 39.49
C SER A 41 -22.29 -40.47 39.91
N ASP A 42 -22.36 -40.07 41.18
CA ASP A 42 -23.51 -39.38 41.81
C ASP A 42 -23.64 -37.89 41.37
N LEU A 43 -23.39 -37.58 40.10
CA LEU A 43 -23.65 -36.25 39.55
C LEU A 43 -25.01 -36.23 38.87
N GLN A 44 -26.06 -35.96 39.66
CA GLN A 44 -27.38 -35.62 39.15
C GLN A 44 -27.42 -34.14 38.77
N GLY A 45 -27.35 -33.86 37.46
CA GLY A 45 -27.64 -32.55 36.88
C GLY A 45 -28.45 -32.72 35.60
N LEU A 46 -29.72 -32.35 35.63
CA LEU A 46 -30.56 -32.32 34.43
C LEU A 46 -30.16 -31.07 33.60
N LYS A 47 -29.56 -31.27 32.42
CA LYS A 47 -29.33 -30.18 31.45
C LYS A 47 -30.37 -30.26 30.33
N LEU A 48 -31.24 -29.26 30.27
CA LEU A 48 -32.23 -29.09 29.20
C LEU A 48 -31.66 -28.14 28.15
N TYR A 49 -31.71 -28.55 26.89
CA TYR A 49 -31.36 -27.70 25.75
C TYR A 49 -32.59 -27.55 24.85
N LEU A 50 -32.83 -26.35 24.35
CA LEU A 50 -33.82 -26.13 23.28
C LEU A 50 -33.35 -26.88 22.03
N LEU A 51 -34.14 -27.87 21.60
CA LEU A 51 -34.01 -28.47 20.28
C LEU A 51 -34.54 -27.46 19.26
N ASN A 52 -33.69 -26.52 18.85
CA ASN A 52 -34.03 -25.63 17.76
C ASN A 52 -34.10 -26.47 16.47
N SER A 53 -35.18 -26.37 15.72
CA SER A 53 -35.36 -27.08 14.43
C SER A 53 -34.45 -26.55 13.32
N THR A 54 -33.69 -25.50 13.62
CA THR A 54 -32.71 -24.83 12.76
C THR A 54 -31.31 -25.13 13.26
N ARG A 55 -30.42 -25.55 12.36
CA ARG A 55 -28.98 -25.70 12.63
C ARG A 55 -28.44 -24.42 13.26
N LEU A 56 -28.02 -24.49 14.52
CA LEU A 56 -27.29 -23.41 15.18
C LEU A 56 -25.81 -23.59 14.87
N ASP A 57 -25.19 -22.54 14.34
CA ASP A 57 -23.75 -22.51 14.17
C ASP A 57 -23.07 -22.45 15.55
N ASN A 58 -22.06 -23.29 15.78
CA ASN A 58 -21.39 -23.41 17.06
C ASN A 58 -20.07 -22.62 17.04
N SER A 59 -20.18 -21.30 16.94
CA SER A 59 -19.04 -20.38 16.83
C SER A 59 -18.03 -20.55 17.96
N ARG A 60 -18.49 -20.90 19.18
CA ARG A 60 -17.60 -21.23 20.30
C ARG A 60 -16.70 -22.42 19.99
N MET A 61 -17.28 -23.56 19.59
CA MET A 61 -16.50 -24.74 19.26
C MET A 61 -15.61 -24.51 18.04
N ASN A 62 -16.12 -23.82 17.01
CA ASN A 62 -15.36 -23.50 15.81
C ASN A 62 -14.14 -22.61 16.13
N CYS A 63 -14.31 -21.59 16.97
CA CYS A 63 -13.22 -20.74 17.42
C CYS A 63 -12.17 -21.51 18.24
N LEU A 64 -12.61 -22.37 19.18
CA LEU A 64 -11.68 -23.22 19.95
C LEU A 64 -10.89 -24.18 19.05
N ASN A 65 -11.55 -24.79 18.06
CA ASN A 65 -10.89 -25.67 17.10
C ASN A 65 -9.88 -24.89 16.24
N TRP A 66 -10.26 -23.71 15.75
CA TRP A 66 -9.35 -22.82 15.01
C TRP A 66 -8.14 -22.44 15.85
N TYR A 67 -8.34 -21.96 17.08
CA TYR A 67 -7.26 -21.52 17.97
C TYR A 67 -6.24 -22.64 18.24
N ASN A 68 -6.73 -23.85 18.49
CA ASN A 68 -5.88 -25.01 18.75
C ASN A 68 -5.15 -25.52 17.49
N ALA A 69 -5.69 -25.28 16.30
CA ALA A 69 -5.06 -25.64 15.03
C ALA A 69 -4.00 -24.62 14.58
N GLU A 70 -4.11 -23.37 15.03
CA GLU A 70 -3.22 -22.30 14.60
C GLU A 70 -1.81 -22.39 15.24
N PRO A 71 -0.74 -22.22 14.44
CA PRO A 71 0.63 -22.28 14.95
C PRO A 71 0.99 -21.06 15.80
N SER A 72 2.14 -21.12 16.48
CA SER A 72 2.72 -19.94 17.13
C SER A 72 2.95 -18.80 16.11
N PRO A 73 2.55 -17.55 16.41
CA PRO A 73 2.78 -16.40 15.55
C PRO A 73 4.23 -16.20 15.12
N SER A 74 5.18 -16.52 16.01
CA SER A 74 6.61 -16.38 15.78
C SER A 74 7.15 -17.18 14.58
N SER A 75 6.37 -18.14 14.06
CA SER A 75 6.76 -18.94 12.90
C SER A 75 6.44 -18.27 11.55
N TRP A 76 5.65 -17.19 11.54
CA TRP A 76 5.18 -16.57 10.29
C TRP A 76 5.11 -15.04 10.31
N ASN A 77 5.14 -14.39 11.47
CA ASN A 77 4.85 -12.95 11.56
C ASN A 77 6.06 -11.99 11.42
N SER A 78 7.20 -12.50 10.99
CA SER A 78 8.40 -11.68 10.80
C SER A 78 8.37 -10.92 9.47
N GLY A 79 8.72 -9.63 9.50
CA GLY A 79 8.82 -8.78 8.31
C GLY A 79 7.48 -8.26 7.78
N LEU A 80 6.45 -8.19 8.63
CA LEU A 80 5.16 -7.61 8.27
C LEU A 80 5.19 -6.08 8.37
N LEU A 81 4.41 -5.43 7.50
CA LEU A 81 4.27 -3.97 7.47
C LEU A 81 3.46 -3.46 8.68
N SER A 82 3.60 -2.17 8.97
CA SER A 82 2.69 -1.45 9.87
C SER A 82 1.59 -0.75 9.07
N CYS A 83 0.40 -0.63 9.65
CA CYS A 83 -0.72 0.02 8.95
C CYS A 83 -0.50 1.52 8.80
N PRO A 84 -0.85 2.13 7.66
CA PRO A 84 -0.91 3.59 7.52
C PRO A 84 -1.85 4.20 8.57
N CYS A 85 -1.53 5.39 9.06
CA CYS A 85 -2.39 6.03 10.05
C CYS A 85 -3.66 6.63 9.42
N LEU A 86 -3.57 7.02 8.14
CA LEU A 86 -4.68 7.54 7.35
C LEU A 86 -4.99 6.60 6.18
N TYR A 87 -6.27 6.42 5.89
CA TYR A 87 -6.70 5.62 4.73
C TYR A 87 -6.11 6.17 3.41
N ARG A 88 -6.01 7.50 3.29
CA ARG A 88 -5.42 8.15 2.12
C ARG A 88 -3.93 7.84 1.94
N GLN A 89 -3.16 7.75 3.03
CA GLN A 89 -1.77 7.28 2.96
C GLN A 89 -1.71 5.87 2.38
N GLY A 90 -2.57 4.98 2.86
CA GLY A 90 -2.56 3.60 2.42
C GLY A 90 -2.96 3.37 0.97
N ILE A 91 -3.85 4.18 0.39
CA ILE A 91 -4.15 4.08 -1.05
C ILE A 91 -3.09 4.74 -1.93
N SER A 92 -2.26 5.63 -1.37
CA SER A 92 -1.10 6.23 -2.05
C SER A 92 0.18 5.40 -1.89
N ASP A 93 0.24 4.52 -0.89
CA ASP A 93 1.35 3.60 -0.64
C ASP A 93 1.03 2.23 -1.23
N PHE A 94 1.58 1.95 -2.40
CA PHE A 94 1.23 0.76 -3.19
C PHE A 94 1.65 -0.58 -2.57
N ARG A 95 2.32 -0.58 -1.42
CA ARG A 95 2.47 -1.79 -0.58
C ARG A 95 1.15 -2.23 0.04
N PHE A 96 0.14 -1.37 0.01
CA PHE A 96 -1.23 -1.65 0.43
C PHE A 96 -2.19 -1.58 -0.75
N ARG A 97 -3.28 -2.31 -0.62
CA ARG A 97 -4.37 -2.34 -1.59
C ARG A 97 -5.72 -2.32 -0.91
N THR A 98 -6.70 -1.80 -1.63
CA THR A 98 -8.11 -1.83 -1.22
C THR A 98 -8.67 -3.24 -1.30
N THR A 99 -9.64 -3.54 -0.43
CA THR A 99 -10.41 -4.78 -0.46
C THR A 99 -11.87 -4.46 -0.10
N LYS A 100 -12.82 -5.08 -0.80
CA LYS A 100 -14.25 -5.02 -0.46
C LYS A 100 -14.59 -6.04 0.62
N ALA A 101 -13.80 -7.11 0.77
CA ALA A 101 -13.98 -8.11 1.81
C ALA A 101 -13.95 -7.47 3.22
N GLY A 102 -14.96 -7.78 4.04
CA GLY A 102 -15.12 -7.22 5.39
C GLY A 102 -15.47 -5.72 5.43
N GLY A 103 -15.65 -5.07 4.28
CA GLY A 103 -15.98 -3.65 4.18
C GLY A 103 -17.47 -3.37 4.41
N SER A 104 -17.78 -2.14 4.83
CA SER A 104 -19.14 -1.63 4.94
C SER A 104 -19.22 -0.16 4.51
N SER A 105 -20.39 0.48 4.63
CA SER A 105 -20.53 1.91 4.35
C SER A 105 -19.69 2.81 5.29
N THR A 106 -19.34 2.30 6.48
CA THR A 106 -18.56 3.03 7.48
C THR A 106 -17.16 2.45 7.71
N ILE A 107 -16.92 1.20 7.32
CA ILE A 107 -15.64 0.52 7.54
C ILE A 107 -14.97 0.24 6.21
N SER A 108 -13.72 0.66 6.07
CA SER A 108 -12.91 0.42 4.87
C SER A 108 -11.63 -0.30 5.27
N LEU A 109 -11.23 -1.27 4.46
CA LEU A 109 -10.09 -2.12 4.75
C LEU A 109 -9.01 -1.94 3.70
N LEU A 110 -7.77 -2.00 4.16
CA LEU A 110 -6.60 -2.18 3.32
C LEU A 110 -5.90 -3.48 3.71
N ARG A 111 -5.32 -4.15 2.73
CA ARG A 111 -4.44 -5.31 2.92
C ARG A 111 -3.09 -5.07 2.29
N SER A 112 -2.08 -5.85 2.69
CA SER A 112 -0.80 -5.83 1.96
C SER A 112 -1.00 -6.29 0.52
N THR A 113 -0.36 -5.60 -0.42
CA THR A 113 -0.41 -5.90 -1.86
C THR A 113 0.30 -7.18 -2.20
N SER A 114 1.34 -7.52 -1.46
CA SER A 114 2.12 -8.75 -1.63
C SER A 114 2.17 -9.54 -0.32
N LEU A 115 2.44 -10.83 -0.50
CA LEU A 115 2.72 -11.73 0.60
C LEU A 115 4.13 -11.51 1.14
N SER A 116 4.30 -11.65 2.44
CA SER A 116 5.62 -11.69 3.06
C SER A 116 6.35 -12.99 2.73
N ARG A 117 7.65 -13.08 3.08
CA ARG A 117 8.45 -14.32 2.96
C ARG A 117 7.81 -15.57 3.61
N PHE A 118 6.90 -15.39 4.57
CA PHE A 118 6.18 -16.47 5.25
C PHE A 118 4.75 -16.65 4.74
N LYS A 119 4.40 -16.03 3.60
CA LYS A 119 3.07 -16.02 2.99
C LYS A 119 1.99 -15.35 3.85
N ALA A 120 2.43 -14.56 4.84
CA ALA A 120 1.58 -13.76 5.70
C ALA A 120 1.36 -12.37 5.14
N GLY A 121 0.29 -11.72 5.60
CA GLY A 121 -0.08 -10.36 5.24
C GLY A 121 -0.55 -9.59 6.46
N ILE A 122 -1.19 -8.46 6.20
CA ILE A 122 -1.81 -7.63 7.23
C ILE A 122 -3.16 -7.12 6.74
N ARG A 123 -4.03 -6.81 7.70
CA ARG A 123 -5.31 -6.13 7.48
C ARG A 123 -5.34 -4.87 8.32
N CYS A 124 -5.71 -3.76 7.70
CA CYS A 124 -5.82 -2.44 8.33
C CYS A 124 -7.25 -1.94 8.17
N VAL A 125 -7.89 -1.54 9.27
CA VAL A 125 -9.29 -1.16 9.33
C VAL A 125 -9.40 0.34 9.59
N TYR A 126 -10.22 1.02 8.80
CA TYR A 126 -10.40 2.47 8.85
C TYR A 126 -11.86 2.85 8.96
N TYR A 127 -12.14 3.90 9.74
CA TYR A 127 -13.47 4.49 9.82
C TYR A 127 -13.67 5.53 8.72
N ARG A 128 -14.72 5.36 7.92
CA ARG A 128 -15.18 6.27 6.86
C ARG A 128 -14.05 6.75 5.94
N LYS A 129 -13.14 5.85 5.55
CA LYS A 129 -11.97 6.16 4.70
C LYS A 129 -11.12 7.31 5.25
N ASN A 130 -11.02 7.41 6.57
CA ASN A 130 -10.25 8.46 7.23
C ASN A 130 -9.29 7.87 8.28
N GLN A 131 -9.70 7.80 9.55
CA GLN A 131 -8.84 7.40 10.66
C GLN A 131 -8.66 5.89 10.74
N PHE A 132 -7.42 5.48 11.03
CA PHE A 132 -7.09 4.11 11.42
C PHE A 132 -7.84 3.74 12.72
N LEU A 133 -8.46 2.57 12.74
CA LEU A 133 -9.14 2.01 13.92
C LEU A 133 -8.28 0.94 14.56
N GLU A 134 -7.94 -0.08 13.78
CA GLU A 134 -7.22 -1.25 14.25
C GLU A 134 -6.59 -1.98 13.05
N GLY A 135 -5.62 -2.84 13.34
CA GLY A 135 -4.98 -3.67 12.34
C GLY A 135 -4.62 -5.02 12.92
N PHE A 136 -4.48 -6.02 12.06
CA PHE A 136 -4.19 -7.39 12.43
C PHE A 136 -3.10 -7.97 11.53
N GLN A 137 -2.17 -8.70 12.13
CA GLN A 137 -1.29 -9.60 11.42
C GLN A 137 -2.11 -10.79 10.94
N GLU A 138 -2.08 -11.07 9.63
CA GLU A 138 -2.80 -12.19 9.02
C GLU A 138 -1.79 -13.26 8.61
N ARG A 139 -1.99 -14.51 9.05
CA ARG A 139 -1.06 -15.60 8.73
C ARG A 139 -1.11 -15.95 7.25
N ALA A 140 -2.29 -15.90 6.65
CA ALA A 140 -2.48 -16.10 5.23
C ALA A 140 -2.67 -14.75 4.53
N TRP A 141 -1.80 -14.47 3.55
CA TRP A 141 -2.09 -13.44 2.58
C TRP A 141 -3.22 -13.90 1.65
N ILE A 142 -4.31 -13.16 1.62
CA ILE A 142 -5.51 -13.47 0.82
C ILE A 142 -5.35 -12.83 -0.55
N SER A 143 -5.37 -13.57 -1.66
CA SER A 143 -5.31 -12.94 -3.00
C SER A 143 -6.58 -12.13 -3.29
N ALA A 144 -6.45 -11.05 -4.09
CA ALA A 144 -7.56 -10.26 -4.60
C ALA A 144 -8.46 -11.01 -5.59
N SER A 145 -8.05 -12.20 -6.04
CA SER A 145 -8.86 -13.13 -6.82
C SER A 145 -9.52 -14.22 -5.94
N SER A 146 -9.25 -14.24 -4.63
CA SER A 146 -9.80 -15.25 -3.72
C SER A 146 -11.30 -15.04 -3.50
N LYS A 147 -12.04 -16.16 -3.45
CA LYS A 147 -13.48 -16.18 -3.10
C LYS A 147 -13.75 -16.51 -1.64
N SER A 148 -12.73 -16.95 -0.92
CA SER A 148 -12.81 -17.29 0.50
C SER A 148 -11.80 -16.48 1.29
N ASP A 149 -12.17 -16.14 2.52
CA ASP A 149 -11.34 -15.34 3.40
C ASP A 149 -11.29 -15.98 4.80
N PRO A 150 -10.43 -17.01 4.99
CA PRO A 150 -10.35 -17.71 6.27
C PRO A 150 -9.89 -16.81 7.42
N GLU A 151 -9.24 -15.68 7.12
CA GLU A 151 -8.78 -14.72 8.12
C GLU A 151 -9.94 -13.89 8.66
N LEU A 152 -10.83 -13.42 7.76
CA LEU A 152 -12.09 -12.79 8.17
C LEU A 152 -13.06 -13.79 8.79
N ASP A 153 -13.19 -15.00 8.24
CA ASP A 153 -14.08 -16.03 8.80
C ASP A 153 -13.70 -16.37 10.25
N ALA A 154 -12.40 -16.46 10.54
CA ALA A 154 -11.91 -16.67 11.90
C ALA A 154 -12.22 -15.48 12.82
N PHE A 155 -12.02 -14.25 12.33
CA PHE A 155 -12.37 -13.03 13.08
C PHE A 155 -13.87 -12.98 13.38
N GLU A 156 -14.73 -13.19 12.38
CA GLU A 156 -16.18 -13.20 12.54
C GLU A 156 -16.62 -14.30 13.51
N THR A 157 -16.05 -15.51 13.39
CA THR A 157 -16.38 -16.64 14.27
C THR A 157 -15.98 -16.39 15.72
N CYS A 158 -14.78 -15.88 15.96
CA CYS A 158 -14.23 -15.72 17.32
C CYS A 158 -14.64 -14.41 18.00
N CYS A 159 -14.68 -13.29 17.27
CA CYS A 159 -14.91 -11.96 17.83
C CYS A 159 -16.38 -11.52 17.79
N ASN A 160 -17.10 -11.82 16.70
CA ASN A 160 -18.47 -11.35 16.52
C ASN A 160 -19.52 -12.46 16.78
N GLY A 161 -19.16 -13.71 16.51
CA GLY A 161 -20.03 -14.88 16.63
C GLY A 161 -20.16 -15.42 18.05
N VAL A 162 -19.34 -14.97 18.99
CA VAL A 162 -19.38 -15.37 20.40
C VAL A 162 -19.57 -14.14 21.28
N ASP A 163 -20.66 -14.14 22.05
CA ASP A 163 -20.94 -13.14 23.10
C ASP A 163 -20.07 -13.42 24.35
N ASP A 164 -18.75 -13.40 24.16
CA ASP A 164 -17.72 -13.57 25.20
C ASP A 164 -16.38 -12.96 24.71
N PRO A 165 -15.94 -11.82 25.28
CA PRO A 165 -14.71 -11.12 24.86
C PRO A 165 -13.44 -11.98 24.91
N GLN A 166 -13.41 -13.03 25.74
CA GLN A 166 -12.25 -13.92 25.85
C GLN A 166 -11.95 -14.61 24.51
N PHE A 167 -12.96 -14.93 23.70
CA PHE A 167 -12.76 -15.58 22.41
C PHE A 167 -12.10 -14.66 21.39
N CYS A 168 -12.41 -13.36 21.43
CA CYS A 168 -11.71 -12.39 20.60
C CYS A 168 -10.26 -12.18 21.08
N SER A 169 -10.01 -12.22 22.39
CA SER A 169 -8.64 -12.22 22.92
C SER A 169 -7.84 -13.43 22.44
N MET A 170 -8.44 -14.62 22.40
CA MET A 170 -7.82 -15.82 21.84
C MET A 170 -7.48 -15.66 20.35
N TYR A 171 -8.36 -15.01 19.57
CA TYR A 171 -8.03 -14.63 18.19
C TYR A 171 -6.80 -13.71 18.14
N MET A 172 -6.76 -12.66 18.96
CA MET A 172 -5.65 -11.70 19.00
C MET A 172 -4.33 -12.33 19.45
N GLU A 173 -4.33 -13.39 20.25
CA GLU A 173 -3.12 -14.17 20.57
C GLU A 173 -2.53 -14.87 19.34
N LYS A 174 -3.37 -15.25 18.38
CA LYS A 174 -2.97 -15.90 17.13
C LYS A 174 -2.84 -14.94 15.96
N ARG A 175 -3.42 -13.75 16.05
CA ARG A 175 -3.44 -12.68 15.03
C ARG A 175 -3.15 -11.36 15.73
N PHE A 176 -1.88 -11.14 16.02
CA PHE A 176 -1.47 -10.00 16.84
C PHE A 176 -1.95 -8.67 16.25
N PRO A 177 -2.47 -7.76 17.08
CA PRO A 177 -2.80 -6.42 16.64
C PRO A 177 -1.60 -5.68 16.07
N ILE A 178 -1.85 -4.84 15.06
CA ILE A 178 -0.88 -3.93 14.44
C ILE A 178 -1.37 -2.50 14.68
N SER A 179 -0.44 -1.59 14.91
CA SER A 179 -0.72 -0.16 15.00
C SER A 179 -0.07 0.60 13.85
N CYS A 180 -0.40 1.89 13.74
CA CYS A 180 0.22 2.75 12.74
C CYS A 180 1.52 3.44 13.22
N ARG A 181 1.94 3.23 14.47
CA ARG A 181 3.08 3.92 15.11
C ARG A 181 4.40 3.79 14.34
N ASN A 182 4.64 2.62 13.75
CA ASN A 182 5.85 2.32 13.00
C ASN A 182 5.66 2.42 11.49
N TYR A 183 4.53 2.97 11.02
CA TYR A 183 4.34 3.24 9.61
C TYR A 183 5.40 4.24 9.13
N ARG A 184 6.02 3.91 8.00
CA ARG A 184 6.99 4.76 7.30
C ARG A 184 6.59 4.76 5.84
N PRO A 185 6.22 5.90 5.26
CA PRO A 185 5.83 5.97 3.85
C PRO A 185 7.03 5.64 2.95
N LEU A 186 6.73 5.27 1.72
CA LEU A 186 7.74 5.23 0.66
C LEU A 186 8.07 6.66 0.22
N VAL A 187 9.30 6.90 -0.22
CA VAL A 187 9.70 8.19 -0.79
C VAL A 187 9.56 8.15 -2.31
N PRO A 188 8.74 9.05 -2.87
CA PRO A 188 8.56 9.13 -4.31
C PRO A 188 9.70 9.90 -4.98
N GLY A 189 10.17 9.37 -6.11
CA GLY A 189 10.91 10.10 -7.13
C GLY A 189 10.13 9.99 -8.43
N TRP A 190 9.93 11.10 -9.14
CA TRP A 190 9.04 11.13 -10.29
C TRP A 190 9.64 11.77 -11.53
N MET A 191 9.16 11.29 -12.67
CA MET A 191 9.56 11.77 -13.98
C MET A 191 8.38 11.73 -14.94
N PHE A 192 8.23 12.75 -15.76
CA PHE A 192 7.11 12.84 -16.69
C PHE A 192 7.42 13.77 -17.86
N GLY A 193 6.66 13.60 -18.95
CA GLY A 193 6.70 14.52 -20.09
C GLY A 193 8.06 14.56 -20.77
N ASP A 194 8.55 15.78 -21.02
CA ASP A 194 9.77 16.11 -21.74
C ASP A 194 10.98 16.36 -20.85
N PRO A 195 11.67 15.28 -20.50
CA PRO A 195 11.68 14.76 -19.15
C PRO A 195 11.84 15.84 -18.07
N HIS A 196 10.75 16.15 -17.37
CA HIS A 196 10.82 16.79 -16.05
C HIS A 196 11.09 15.72 -15.02
N ILE A 197 12.13 15.91 -14.22
CA ILE A 197 12.58 14.96 -13.20
C ILE A 197 12.59 15.68 -11.86
N THR A 198 12.07 15.02 -10.83
CA THR A 198 12.28 15.42 -9.43
C THR A 198 12.98 14.28 -8.70
N THR A 199 14.15 14.58 -8.15
CA THR A 199 14.98 13.61 -7.43
C THR A 199 14.29 13.14 -6.15
N LEU A 200 14.84 12.09 -5.55
CA LEU A 200 14.34 11.56 -4.28
C LEU A 200 14.55 12.55 -3.11
N ASP A 201 15.44 13.53 -3.25
CA ASP A 201 15.64 14.64 -2.31
C ASP A 201 14.79 15.88 -2.65
N GLY A 202 14.02 15.85 -3.74
CA GLY A 202 13.09 16.91 -4.15
C GLY A 202 13.69 17.98 -5.07
N LEU A 203 14.86 17.77 -5.67
CA LEU A 203 15.42 18.69 -6.66
C LEU A 203 14.73 18.48 -8.02
N SER A 204 14.06 19.51 -8.52
CA SER A 204 13.39 19.48 -9.83
C SER A 204 14.23 20.09 -10.95
N TYR A 205 14.31 19.42 -12.10
CA TYR A 205 15.01 19.89 -13.28
C TYR A 205 14.49 19.25 -14.58
N THR A 206 14.86 19.82 -15.73
CA THR A 206 14.48 19.32 -17.06
C THR A 206 15.67 18.66 -17.75
N PHE A 207 15.47 17.48 -18.35
CA PHE A 207 16.50 16.71 -19.04
C PHE A 207 16.01 16.18 -20.39
N ASN A 208 16.23 16.95 -21.45
CA ASN A 208 15.91 16.57 -22.82
C ASN A 208 16.98 15.68 -23.47
N GLY A 209 17.35 14.57 -22.82
CA GLY A 209 18.22 13.54 -23.41
C GLY A 209 17.48 12.73 -24.47
N LEU A 210 18.19 12.27 -25.52
CA LEU A 210 17.66 11.31 -26.51
C LEU A 210 18.37 9.96 -26.34
N GLY A 211 17.67 8.97 -25.79
CA GLY A 211 18.24 7.66 -25.47
C GLY A 211 17.55 6.93 -24.33
N ASP A 212 18.21 5.87 -23.88
CA ASP A 212 17.82 5.11 -22.70
C ASP A 212 18.71 5.56 -21.54
N PHE A 213 18.11 5.93 -20.41
CA PHE A 213 18.84 6.51 -19.28
C PHE A 213 18.51 5.80 -17.98
N THR A 214 19.51 5.66 -17.12
CA THR A 214 19.35 5.14 -15.75
C THR A 214 18.76 6.23 -14.87
N LEU A 215 17.50 6.04 -14.49
CA LEU A 215 16.78 6.96 -13.60
C LEU A 215 17.20 6.72 -12.16
N VAL A 216 17.16 5.46 -11.70
CA VAL A 216 17.74 5.08 -10.42
C VAL A 216 18.38 3.70 -10.53
N ASN A 217 19.52 3.54 -9.89
CA ASN A 217 20.19 2.29 -9.59
C ASN A 217 20.48 2.31 -8.09
N ALA A 218 19.88 1.35 -7.37
CA ALA A 218 19.92 1.30 -5.93
C ALA A 218 20.16 -0.13 -5.44
N SER A 219 21.01 -0.26 -4.43
CA SER A 219 21.37 -1.55 -3.84
C SER A 219 21.32 -1.45 -2.31
N ALA A 220 20.50 -2.27 -1.67
CA ALA A 220 20.37 -2.34 -0.22
C ALA A 220 20.29 -3.79 0.24
N GLU A 221 21.22 -4.20 1.10
CA GLU A 221 21.32 -5.58 1.60
C GLU A 221 21.39 -6.61 0.45
N ASN A 222 20.36 -7.44 0.28
CA ASN A 222 20.25 -8.45 -0.77
C ASN A 222 19.28 -8.03 -1.89
N ILE A 223 18.90 -6.74 -1.94
CA ILE A 223 17.96 -6.19 -2.92
C ILE A 223 18.71 -5.24 -3.85
N ASN A 224 18.57 -5.45 -5.15
CA ASN A 224 19.00 -4.53 -6.19
C ASN A 224 17.80 -4.06 -7.01
N PHE A 225 17.73 -2.77 -7.26
CA PHE A 225 16.68 -2.14 -8.03
C PHE A 225 17.27 -1.19 -9.07
N ILE A 226 16.84 -1.33 -10.33
CA ILE A 226 17.21 -0.44 -11.42
C ILE A 226 15.92 0.02 -12.10
N LEU A 227 15.77 1.32 -12.31
CA LEU A 227 14.74 1.92 -13.16
C LEU A 227 15.39 2.69 -14.29
N GLN A 228 14.96 2.43 -15.52
CA GLN A 228 15.39 3.11 -16.72
C GLN A 228 14.21 3.76 -17.43
N GLY A 229 14.48 4.89 -18.07
CA GLY A 229 13.55 5.61 -18.92
C GLY A 229 14.09 5.71 -20.34
N ARG A 230 13.26 5.37 -21.32
CA ARG A 230 13.52 5.58 -22.74
C ARG A 230 12.87 6.88 -23.18
N THR A 231 13.66 7.69 -23.85
CA THR A 231 13.25 8.98 -24.38
C THR A 231 13.37 8.98 -25.90
N VAL A 232 12.39 9.59 -26.57
CA VAL A 232 12.35 9.75 -28.02
C VAL A 232 12.14 11.21 -28.36
N GLN A 233 12.49 11.62 -29.58
CA GLN A 233 12.25 12.98 -30.02
C GLN A 233 10.75 13.27 -30.14
N THR A 234 10.30 14.41 -29.61
CA THR A 234 8.90 14.82 -29.66
C THR A 234 8.58 15.44 -31.01
N GLY A 235 8.07 14.62 -31.94
CA GLY A 235 7.75 15.08 -33.30
C GLY A 235 8.97 15.69 -33.99
N THR A 236 8.89 16.96 -34.36
CA THR A 236 10.01 17.73 -34.94
C THR A 236 10.62 18.73 -33.95
N ALA A 237 10.18 18.74 -32.69
CA ALA A 237 10.70 19.66 -31.68
C ALA A 237 12.15 19.30 -31.30
N GLN A 238 12.89 20.29 -30.80
CA GLN A 238 14.19 20.09 -30.15
C GLN A 238 14.01 19.69 -28.68
N ALA A 239 13.06 18.78 -28.42
CA ALA A 239 12.71 18.25 -27.12
C ALA A 239 12.47 16.74 -27.24
N THR A 240 12.58 16.03 -26.14
CA THR A 240 12.31 14.60 -26.07
C THR A 240 11.13 14.32 -25.15
N ASN A 241 10.56 13.13 -25.19
CA ASN A 241 9.52 12.68 -24.27
C ASN A 241 9.76 11.23 -23.87
N PHE A 242 9.30 10.85 -22.67
CA PHE A 242 9.30 9.45 -22.29
C PHE A 242 8.40 8.61 -23.22
N ALA A 243 8.91 7.47 -23.65
CA ALA A 243 8.20 6.50 -24.49
C ALA A 243 8.17 5.10 -23.86
N ALA A 244 9.10 4.78 -22.97
CA ALA A 244 9.08 3.52 -22.23
C ALA A 244 9.75 3.66 -20.86
N PHE A 245 9.37 2.80 -19.93
CA PHE A 245 10.07 2.60 -18.66
C PHE A 245 10.38 1.12 -18.47
N ALA A 246 11.49 0.82 -17.82
CA ALA A 246 11.85 -0.56 -17.46
C ALA A 246 12.40 -0.59 -16.03
N ALA A 247 11.84 -1.46 -15.19
CA ALA A 247 12.23 -1.65 -13.81
C ALA A 247 12.70 -3.09 -13.61
N GLN A 248 13.93 -3.28 -13.14
CA GLN A 248 14.45 -4.57 -12.72
C GLN A 248 14.59 -4.60 -11.20
N TYR A 249 14.05 -5.66 -10.60
CA TYR A 249 14.16 -5.95 -9.19
C TYR A 249 14.80 -7.32 -9.01
N THR A 250 15.83 -7.39 -8.18
CA THR A 250 16.54 -8.63 -7.86
C THR A 250 16.64 -8.80 -6.36
N SER A 251 16.20 -9.95 -5.86
CA SER A 251 16.32 -10.36 -4.45
C SER A 251 16.80 -11.81 -4.34
N SER A 252 16.84 -12.35 -3.12
CA SER A 252 17.13 -13.77 -2.89
C SER A 252 16.14 -14.73 -3.56
N ASN A 253 14.95 -14.25 -3.94
CA ASN A 253 13.91 -15.06 -4.57
C ASN A 253 14.03 -15.09 -6.10
N GLY A 254 14.90 -14.27 -6.69
CA GLY A 254 15.14 -14.21 -8.13
C GLY A 254 15.23 -12.77 -8.65
N SER A 255 15.23 -12.66 -9.97
CA SER A 255 15.23 -11.38 -10.69
C SER A 255 14.01 -11.29 -11.59
N VAL A 256 13.36 -10.12 -11.61
CA VAL A 256 12.23 -9.82 -12.47
C VAL A 256 12.41 -8.44 -13.10
N THR A 257 12.15 -8.35 -14.40
CA THR A 257 12.13 -7.09 -15.15
C THR A 257 10.70 -6.83 -15.62
N VAL A 258 10.18 -5.64 -15.32
CA VAL A 258 8.91 -5.13 -15.85
C VAL A 258 9.22 -4.01 -16.83
N GLU A 259 8.60 -4.07 -18.01
CA GLU A 259 8.75 -3.06 -19.06
C GLU A 259 7.36 -2.49 -19.40
N TRP A 260 7.30 -1.18 -19.58
CA TRP A 260 6.10 -0.46 -20.02
C TRP A 260 6.43 0.36 -21.25
N TYR A 261 5.63 0.20 -22.30
CA TYR A 261 5.77 0.93 -23.56
C TYR A 261 4.51 1.74 -23.81
N LEU A 262 4.66 3.04 -24.05
CA LEU A 262 3.57 3.90 -24.48
C LEU A 262 3.31 3.67 -25.98
N GLU A 263 2.11 3.23 -26.30
CA GLU A 263 1.65 3.01 -27.66
C GLU A 263 1.08 4.28 -28.29
N SER A 264 0.97 4.30 -29.62
CA SER A 264 0.49 5.46 -30.38
C SER A 264 -0.98 5.80 -30.13
N ASP A 265 -1.78 4.85 -29.66
CA ASP A 265 -3.17 5.06 -29.25
C ASP A 265 -3.32 5.54 -27.79
N GLY A 266 -2.20 5.74 -27.09
CA GLY A 266 -2.16 6.14 -25.68
C GLY A 266 -2.26 4.98 -24.69
N SER A 267 -2.44 3.74 -25.16
CA SER A 267 -2.41 2.56 -24.30
C SER A 267 -0.99 2.23 -23.85
N ILE A 268 -0.86 1.47 -22.76
CA ILE A 268 0.44 1.08 -22.19
C ILE A 268 0.58 -0.43 -22.30
N THR A 269 1.48 -0.90 -23.15
CA THR A 269 1.85 -2.31 -23.23
C THR A 269 2.77 -2.65 -22.06
N THR A 270 2.39 -3.65 -21.25
CA THR A 270 3.16 -4.12 -20.09
C THR A 270 3.76 -5.50 -20.36
N ARG A 271 5.05 -5.68 -20.02
CA ARG A 271 5.76 -6.96 -20.16
C ARG A 271 6.45 -7.33 -18.85
N ILE A 272 6.47 -8.62 -18.53
CA ILE A 272 7.30 -9.19 -17.46
C ILE A 272 8.30 -10.14 -18.12
N ASN A 273 9.59 -9.93 -17.88
CA ASN A 273 10.69 -10.72 -18.44
C ASN A 273 10.57 -10.90 -19.97
N GLY A 274 10.23 -9.83 -20.69
CA GLY A 274 10.03 -9.85 -22.13
C GLY A 274 8.77 -10.58 -22.62
N GLN A 275 7.83 -10.94 -21.75
CA GLN A 275 6.54 -11.54 -22.15
C GLN A 275 5.39 -10.58 -21.87
N ASN A 276 4.45 -10.46 -22.82
CA ASN A 276 3.29 -9.59 -22.65
C ASN A 276 2.41 -10.07 -21.50
N VAL A 277 1.95 -9.13 -20.68
CA VAL A 277 1.07 -9.40 -19.55
C VAL A 277 -0.38 -9.31 -19.98
N SER A 278 -1.20 -10.25 -19.50
CA SER A 278 -2.66 -10.14 -19.52
C SER A 278 -3.17 -9.78 -18.13
N PHE A 279 -4.06 -8.81 -18.05
CA PHE A 279 -4.72 -8.43 -16.81
C PHE A 279 -6.08 -9.12 -16.69
N THR A 280 -6.52 -9.36 -15.46
CA THR A 280 -7.84 -9.91 -15.14
C THR A 280 -8.56 -9.01 -14.15
N SER A 281 -9.89 -8.90 -14.27
CA SER A 281 -10.68 -8.09 -13.34
C SER A 281 -10.75 -8.76 -11.96
N SER A 282 -10.48 -7.98 -10.92
CA SER A 282 -10.71 -8.35 -9.52
C SER A 282 -11.97 -7.64 -9.01
N GLU A 283 -12.97 -8.43 -8.63
CA GLU A 283 -14.19 -7.92 -7.99
C GLU A 283 -13.88 -7.28 -6.63
N ASP A 284 -12.94 -7.85 -5.89
CA ASP A 284 -12.53 -7.38 -4.56
C ASP A 284 -11.88 -6.00 -4.61
N MET A 285 -11.03 -5.75 -5.60
CA MET A 285 -10.33 -4.48 -5.76
C MET A 285 -11.08 -3.46 -6.60
N ASP A 286 -12.05 -3.88 -7.41
CA ASP A 286 -12.66 -3.05 -8.46
C ASP A 286 -11.65 -2.58 -9.52
N ALA A 287 -10.67 -3.42 -9.84
CA ALA A 287 -9.55 -3.06 -10.69
C ALA A 287 -9.07 -4.26 -11.54
N GLU A 288 -8.24 -3.97 -12.55
CA GLU A 288 -7.54 -5.00 -13.31
C GLU A 288 -6.22 -5.36 -12.60
N ILE A 289 -5.90 -6.65 -12.47
CA ILE A 289 -4.70 -7.12 -11.76
C ILE A 289 -3.94 -8.19 -12.55
N ASN A 290 -2.68 -8.38 -12.19
CA ASN A 290 -1.92 -9.58 -12.52
C ASN A 290 -1.06 -9.98 -11.31
N ASP A 291 -1.31 -11.19 -10.78
CA ASP A 291 -0.62 -11.77 -9.63
C ASP A 291 0.02 -13.12 -9.96
N THR A 292 0.32 -13.38 -11.24
CA THR A 292 0.86 -14.68 -11.68
C THR A 292 2.34 -14.85 -11.38
N ASN A 293 3.08 -13.75 -11.20
CA ASN A 293 4.47 -13.75 -10.80
C ASN A 293 4.59 -13.55 -9.27
N PRO A 294 5.33 -14.42 -8.55
CA PRO A 294 5.42 -14.32 -7.09
C PRO A 294 6.22 -13.10 -6.58
N THR A 295 7.05 -12.49 -7.43
CA THR A 295 7.93 -11.37 -7.08
C THR A 295 7.32 -10.02 -7.42
N VAL A 296 6.34 -9.96 -8.34
CA VAL A 296 5.70 -8.70 -8.74
C VAL A 296 4.18 -8.85 -8.83
N PHE A 297 3.49 -7.92 -8.16
CA PHE A 297 2.05 -7.72 -8.31
C PHE A 297 1.80 -6.51 -9.20
N LEU A 298 0.98 -6.67 -10.24
CA LEU A 298 0.56 -5.57 -11.10
C LEU A 298 -0.87 -5.16 -10.81
N LEU A 299 -1.09 -3.86 -10.63
CA LEU A 299 -2.40 -3.23 -10.52
C LEU A 299 -2.59 -2.29 -11.71
N LYS A 300 -3.73 -2.38 -12.38
CA LYS A 300 -4.12 -1.51 -13.48
C LYS A 300 -5.47 -0.84 -13.18
N ASN A 301 -5.42 0.49 -13.12
CA ASN A 301 -6.54 1.42 -12.98
C ASN A 301 -6.28 2.63 -13.89
N ASP A 302 -6.34 3.86 -13.37
CA ASP A 302 -5.85 5.07 -14.06
C ASP A 302 -4.33 5.04 -14.33
N SER A 303 -3.61 4.14 -13.66
CA SER A 303 -2.18 3.87 -13.81
C SER A 303 -1.91 2.37 -13.91
N ILE A 304 -0.70 1.99 -14.30
CA ILE A 304 -0.20 0.61 -14.14
C ILE A 304 0.92 0.63 -13.11
N THR A 305 0.69 -0.04 -11.98
CA THR A 305 1.62 -0.08 -10.87
C THR A 305 2.19 -1.47 -10.68
N ALA A 306 3.51 -1.60 -10.71
CA ALA A 306 4.24 -2.79 -10.27
C ALA A 306 4.70 -2.62 -8.83
N THR A 307 4.31 -3.56 -7.97
CA THR A 307 4.78 -3.68 -6.59
C THR A 307 5.68 -4.89 -6.47
N PHE A 308 6.94 -4.68 -6.10
CA PHE A 308 7.98 -5.71 -6.04
C PHE A 308 8.10 -6.23 -4.61
N GLU A 309 7.71 -7.49 -4.40
CA GLU A 309 7.70 -8.19 -3.09
C GLU A 309 7.05 -7.42 -1.93
N GLY A 310 6.19 -6.44 -2.22
CA GLY A 310 5.58 -5.57 -1.20
C GLY A 310 6.55 -4.59 -0.54
N ILE A 311 7.71 -4.35 -1.15
CA ILE A 311 8.80 -3.52 -0.60
C ILE A 311 8.84 -2.14 -1.26
N LEU A 312 8.79 -2.10 -2.59
CA LEU A 312 8.87 -0.88 -3.39
C LEU A 312 7.92 -0.98 -4.58
N SER A 313 7.64 0.15 -5.22
CA SER A 313 6.77 0.16 -6.40
C SER A 313 7.17 1.18 -7.46
N VAL A 314 6.79 0.88 -8.70
CA VAL A 314 6.82 1.84 -9.81
C VAL A 314 5.42 1.93 -10.39
N SER A 315 4.89 3.15 -10.45
CA SER A 315 3.59 3.43 -11.10
C SER A 315 3.84 4.22 -12.37
N VAL A 316 3.28 3.76 -13.49
CA VAL A 316 3.33 4.47 -14.77
C VAL A 316 1.94 4.89 -15.20
N SER A 317 1.83 6.04 -15.84
CA SER A 317 0.56 6.55 -16.33
C SER A 317 0.75 7.49 -17.50
N GLN A 318 -0.31 7.67 -18.28
CA GLN A 318 -0.34 8.58 -19.42
C GLN A 318 -1.35 9.69 -19.14
N TYR A 319 -0.89 10.94 -19.28
CA TYR A 319 -1.72 12.12 -19.11
C TYR A 319 -1.53 13.03 -20.32
N SER A 320 -2.59 13.24 -21.10
CA SER A 320 -2.61 14.20 -22.21
C SER A 320 -1.42 14.06 -23.18
N GLY A 321 -1.01 12.82 -23.50
CA GLY A 321 0.11 12.52 -24.40
C GLY A 321 1.47 12.39 -23.70
N MET A 322 1.57 12.70 -22.41
CA MET A 322 2.81 12.57 -21.64
C MET A 322 2.84 11.26 -20.88
N PHE A 323 3.93 10.51 -21.07
CA PHE A 323 4.19 9.33 -20.27
C PHE A 323 4.92 9.73 -18.98
N SER A 324 4.49 9.16 -17.86
CA SER A 324 5.02 9.46 -16.53
C SER A 324 5.31 8.19 -15.76
N ALA A 325 6.28 8.28 -14.85
CA ALA A 325 6.58 7.25 -13.88
C ALA A 325 6.85 7.87 -12.50
N VAL A 326 6.44 7.13 -11.47
CA VAL A 326 6.73 7.42 -10.07
C VAL A 326 7.35 6.18 -9.46
N SER A 327 8.62 6.26 -9.08
CA SER A 327 9.27 5.25 -8.26
C SER A 327 9.05 5.58 -6.79
N ASN A 328 8.69 4.58 -5.99
CA ASN A 328 8.47 4.72 -4.55
C ASN A 328 9.45 3.79 -3.84
N LEU A 329 10.47 4.35 -3.20
CA LEU A 329 11.55 3.59 -2.57
C LEU A 329 11.44 3.65 -1.03
N PRO A 330 11.72 2.55 -0.33
CA PRO A 330 11.69 2.53 1.12
C PRO A 330 13.06 2.94 1.70
N ASN A 331 13.06 3.38 2.96
CA ASN A 331 14.23 3.98 3.65
C ASN A 331 15.51 3.12 3.65
N GLU A 332 15.41 1.81 3.39
CA GLU A 332 16.56 0.92 3.27
C GLU A 332 17.52 1.34 2.14
N PHE A 333 17.03 2.08 1.12
CA PHE A 333 17.83 2.63 0.03
C PHE A 333 18.41 4.03 0.29
N LEU A 334 18.13 4.63 1.46
CA LEU A 334 18.69 5.94 1.82
C LEU A 334 20.23 5.87 1.82
N GLY A 335 20.84 6.79 1.10
CA GLY A 335 22.28 6.93 0.85
C GLY A 335 22.84 5.96 -0.18
N LYS A 336 21.99 5.20 -0.88
CA LYS A 336 22.41 4.07 -1.74
C LYS A 336 21.86 4.15 -3.17
N THR A 337 21.33 5.30 -3.58
CA THR A 337 20.84 5.52 -4.94
C THR A 337 21.87 6.25 -5.80
N LYS A 338 21.80 5.98 -7.10
CA LYS A 338 22.60 6.63 -8.14
C LYS A 338 21.75 6.75 -9.41
N GLY A 339 21.91 7.80 -10.19
CA GLY A 339 21.14 8.01 -11.42
C GLY A 339 20.59 9.42 -11.53
N LEU A 340 19.69 9.63 -12.49
CA LEU A 340 19.01 10.91 -12.69
C LEU A 340 18.05 11.27 -11.52
N LEU A 341 17.63 10.32 -10.70
CA LEU A 341 16.87 10.58 -9.47
C LEU A 341 17.76 10.97 -8.27
N GLY A 342 19.07 11.16 -8.49
CA GLY A 342 19.98 11.69 -7.50
C GLY A 342 20.47 10.69 -6.45
N THR A 343 21.18 11.22 -5.46
CA THR A 343 21.73 10.46 -4.34
C THR A 343 20.84 10.73 -3.13
N TRP A 344 19.84 9.88 -2.92
CA TRP A 344 18.85 10.08 -1.88
C TRP A 344 19.50 10.07 -0.50
N ASN A 345 19.79 11.25 0.05
CA ASN A 345 20.44 11.40 1.35
C ASN A 345 19.86 12.60 2.13
N ASN A 346 18.75 13.16 1.65
CA ASN A 346 18.08 14.37 2.11
C ASN A 346 18.89 15.65 1.86
N ASN A 347 19.73 15.69 0.82
CA ASN A 347 20.54 16.85 0.44
C ASN A 347 20.61 17.04 -1.09
N GLN A 348 19.75 17.92 -1.58
CA GLN A 348 19.68 18.30 -3.00
C GLN A 348 20.98 18.84 -3.62
N SER A 349 21.96 19.28 -2.81
CA SER A 349 23.19 19.88 -3.35
C SER A 349 24.13 18.88 -4.03
N ASP A 350 23.96 17.58 -3.78
CA ASP A 350 24.78 16.52 -4.38
C ASP A 350 24.03 15.59 -5.34
N ASP A 351 22.78 15.92 -5.66
CA ASP A 351 21.93 15.12 -6.55
C ASP A 351 22.49 15.00 -7.97
N PHE A 352 23.25 16.00 -8.44
CA PHE A 352 23.96 15.94 -9.71
C PHE A 352 25.34 15.27 -9.62
N MET A 353 25.45 14.22 -8.80
CA MET A 353 26.62 13.34 -8.73
C MET A 353 26.72 12.48 -9.98
N ARG A 354 27.85 12.55 -10.68
CA ARG A 354 28.19 11.80 -11.88
C ARG A 354 28.52 10.33 -11.56
N PRO A 355 28.54 9.44 -12.58
CA PRO A 355 28.96 8.05 -12.39
C PRO A 355 30.38 7.88 -11.82
N ASP A 356 31.27 8.85 -12.06
CA ASP A 356 32.65 8.86 -11.53
C ASP A 356 32.75 9.35 -10.06
N GLY A 357 31.63 9.76 -9.46
CA GLY A 357 31.54 10.26 -8.08
C GLY A 357 31.81 11.77 -7.92
N THR A 358 32.10 12.50 -8.99
CA THR A 358 32.19 13.97 -8.96
C THR A 358 30.82 14.61 -9.12
N THR A 359 30.59 15.80 -8.55
CA THR A 359 29.27 16.47 -8.58
C THR A 359 29.37 17.85 -9.23
N ILE A 360 28.32 18.25 -9.94
CA ILE A 360 28.11 19.66 -10.34
C ILE A 360 27.12 20.33 -9.38
N PRO A 361 27.20 21.66 -9.15
CA PRO A 361 26.23 22.37 -8.31
C PRO A 361 24.79 22.23 -8.81
N SER A 362 23.82 22.22 -7.90
CA SER A 362 22.39 22.12 -8.22
C SER A 362 21.84 23.35 -8.98
N ASP A 363 22.51 24.50 -8.89
CA ASP A 363 22.23 25.74 -9.62
C ASP A 363 23.02 25.88 -10.94
N SER A 364 23.60 24.77 -11.43
CA SER A 364 24.31 24.73 -12.71
C SER A 364 23.42 25.14 -13.89
N SER A 365 24.04 25.58 -14.99
CA SER A 365 23.31 25.89 -16.22
C SER A 365 22.61 24.65 -16.80
N GLU A 366 21.50 24.88 -17.50
CA GLU A 366 20.73 23.80 -18.17
C GLU A 366 21.61 22.94 -19.08
N GLN A 367 22.55 23.56 -19.80
CA GLN A 367 23.54 22.86 -20.63
C GLN A 367 24.47 21.94 -19.81
N ALA A 368 24.90 22.39 -18.62
CA ALA A 368 25.74 21.58 -17.74
C ALA A 368 24.95 20.40 -17.15
N ILE A 369 23.69 20.63 -16.77
CA ILE A 369 22.76 19.58 -16.30
C ILE A 369 22.46 18.57 -17.42
N TYR A 370 22.25 19.04 -18.66
CA TYR A 370 22.09 18.18 -19.83
C TYR A 370 23.33 17.30 -20.05
N ASN A 371 24.53 17.89 -20.04
CA ASN A 371 25.78 17.14 -20.17
C ASN A 371 25.99 16.14 -19.03
N TYR A 372 25.58 16.49 -17.81
CA TYR A 372 25.54 15.57 -16.67
C TYR A 372 24.60 14.38 -16.95
N GLY A 373 23.38 14.64 -17.41
CA GLY A 373 22.39 13.59 -17.62
C GLY A 373 22.79 12.60 -18.72
N LEU A 374 23.51 13.06 -19.75
CA LEU A 374 24.06 12.19 -20.79
C LEU A 374 25.06 11.14 -20.26
N LEU A 375 25.67 11.37 -19.10
CA LEU A 375 26.57 10.38 -18.48
C LEU A 375 25.82 9.15 -17.93
N TRP A 376 24.51 9.27 -17.69
CA TRP A 376 23.65 8.21 -17.18
C TRP A 376 23.02 7.33 -18.27
N GLU A 377 23.50 7.45 -19.50
CA GLU A 377 23.05 6.61 -20.62
C GLU A 377 23.21 5.11 -20.32
N ALA A 378 22.13 4.35 -20.47
CA ALA A 378 22.09 2.91 -20.30
C ALA A 378 22.75 2.21 -21.50
N LYS A 379 24.06 1.93 -21.38
CA LYS A 379 24.85 1.22 -22.40
C LYS A 379 24.78 -0.30 -22.21
N GLU A 380 25.64 -0.86 -21.37
CA GLU A 380 25.81 -2.31 -21.22
C GLU A 380 24.70 -2.98 -20.39
N ASN A 381 24.07 -2.25 -19.48
CA ASN A 381 23.01 -2.75 -18.58
C ASN A 381 21.62 -2.26 -18.98
N ASN A 382 21.33 -2.21 -20.27
CA ASN A 382 20.03 -1.75 -20.77
C ASN A 382 18.94 -2.83 -20.54
N LEU A 383 17.86 -2.45 -19.87
CA LEU A 383 16.77 -3.34 -19.46
C LEU A 383 15.74 -3.56 -20.57
N PHE A 384 15.69 -2.70 -21.60
CA PHE A 384 14.68 -2.77 -22.65
C PHE A 384 14.98 -3.91 -23.63
N THR A 385 14.05 -4.85 -23.74
CA THR A 385 14.13 -5.98 -24.67
C THR A 385 13.91 -5.56 -26.13
N ILE A 386 13.10 -4.51 -26.35
CA ILE A 386 12.93 -3.90 -27.67
C ILE A 386 14.06 -2.89 -27.88
N VAL A 387 15.02 -3.22 -28.74
CA VAL A 387 16.12 -2.32 -29.09
C VAL A 387 15.62 -1.22 -30.01
N GLN A 388 15.89 0.03 -29.66
CA GLN A 388 15.64 1.17 -30.55
C GLN A 388 16.95 1.60 -31.20
N VAL A 389 17.00 1.58 -32.54
CA VAL A 389 18.11 2.17 -33.29
C VAL A 389 17.86 3.66 -33.39
N LEU A 390 18.60 4.46 -32.61
CA LEU A 390 18.50 5.92 -32.63
C LEU A 390 19.59 6.48 -33.54
N GLU A 391 19.22 7.33 -34.50
CA GLU A 391 20.18 8.17 -35.22
C GLU A 391 20.61 9.32 -34.29
N ARG A 392 21.63 9.06 -33.48
CA ARG A 392 22.08 9.95 -32.40
C ARG A 392 22.83 11.18 -32.86
N SER A 393 23.29 11.22 -34.11
CA SER A 393 24.50 11.98 -34.48
C SER A 393 24.39 13.50 -34.41
N VAL A 394 23.20 14.11 -34.23
CA VAL A 394 23.06 15.58 -34.08
C VAL A 394 21.80 16.00 -33.28
N PHE A 395 21.45 15.35 -32.16
CA PHE A 395 20.38 15.89 -31.30
C PHE A 395 20.94 16.93 -30.31
N ILE A 396 20.49 18.18 -30.44
CA ILE A 396 20.76 19.27 -29.49
C ILE A 396 19.41 19.80 -29.01
N PRO A 397 19.10 19.68 -27.71
CA PRO A 397 17.84 20.17 -27.18
C PRO A 397 17.82 21.70 -27.13
N ILE A 398 16.61 22.27 -27.12
CA ILE A 398 16.41 23.68 -26.79
C ILE A 398 16.39 23.85 -25.26
N PHE A 399 17.08 24.88 -24.76
CA PHE A 399 17.07 25.21 -23.34
C PHE A 399 16.03 26.27 -23.02
N PHE A 400 15.53 26.27 -21.79
CA PHE A 400 14.48 27.18 -21.35
C PHE A 400 14.90 28.65 -21.52
N ARG A 401 16.16 28.96 -21.20
CA ARG A 401 16.71 30.30 -21.43
C ARG A 401 16.61 30.74 -22.89
N ASP A 402 16.84 29.83 -23.83
CA ASP A 402 16.77 30.13 -25.27
C ASP A 402 15.31 30.35 -25.71
N LEU A 403 14.37 29.57 -25.20
CA LEU A 403 12.93 29.77 -25.42
C LEU A 403 12.48 31.16 -24.96
N ILE A 404 12.90 31.57 -23.75
CA ILE A 404 12.57 32.90 -23.19
C ILE A 404 13.16 34.01 -24.07
N ALA A 405 14.39 33.85 -24.53
CA ALA A 405 15.05 34.81 -25.40
C ALA A 405 14.37 34.93 -26.78
N GLN A 406 13.84 33.82 -27.30
CA GLN A 406 13.12 33.79 -28.57
C GLN A 406 11.74 34.49 -28.48
N ASN A 407 11.00 34.33 -27.37
CA ASN A 407 9.68 34.92 -27.22
C ASN A 407 9.35 35.38 -25.78
N SER A 408 9.95 36.49 -25.36
CA SER A 408 9.76 37.03 -24.01
C SER A 408 8.33 37.51 -23.69
N THR A 409 7.50 37.77 -24.71
CA THR A 409 6.09 38.16 -24.52
C THR A 409 5.26 36.95 -24.12
N GLN A 410 5.37 35.85 -24.89
CA GLN A 410 4.69 34.59 -24.58
C GLN A 410 5.10 34.05 -23.22
N TYR A 411 6.40 34.15 -22.86
CA TYR A 411 6.87 33.80 -21.53
C TYR A 411 6.10 34.52 -20.42
N ARG A 412 5.94 35.85 -20.51
CA ARG A 412 5.23 36.65 -19.48
C ARG A 412 3.76 36.29 -19.37
N GLU A 413 3.11 35.97 -20.49
CA GLU A 413 1.72 35.50 -20.50
C GLU A 413 1.60 34.15 -19.77
N LEU A 414 2.52 33.22 -20.07
CA LEU A 414 2.54 31.89 -19.47
C LEU A 414 2.90 31.91 -17.98
N GLN A 415 3.70 32.87 -17.49
CA GLN A 415 4.00 32.98 -16.05
C GLN A 415 2.75 33.04 -15.19
N THR A 416 1.75 33.82 -15.62
CA THR A 416 0.49 33.95 -14.88
C THR A 416 -0.33 32.68 -15.00
N LEU A 417 -0.40 32.10 -16.20
CA LEU A 417 -1.21 30.92 -16.47
C LEU A 417 -0.68 29.65 -15.79
N CYS A 418 0.63 29.49 -15.76
CA CYS A 418 1.33 28.34 -15.17
C CYS A 418 1.65 28.53 -13.68
N GLY A 419 1.28 29.65 -13.06
CA GLY A 419 1.64 29.94 -11.67
C GLY A 419 3.16 29.94 -11.43
N ASN A 420 3.95 30.38 -12.41
CA ASN A 420 5.42 30.29 -12.45
C ASN A 420 6.03 28.88 -12.44
N ASN A 421 5.24 27.81 -12.63
CA ASN A 421 5.79 26.47 -12.81
C ASN A 421 6.64 26.40 -14.09
N THR A 422 7.93 26.11 -13.95
CA THR A 422 8.89 26.16 -15.07
C THR A 422 8.63 25.09 -16.11
N GLY A 423 8.22 23.88 -15.71
CA GLY A 423 7.88 22.80 -16.65
C GLY A 423 6.67 23.18 -17.51
N CYS A 424 5.60 23.67 -16.90
CA CYS A 424 4.43 24.17 -17.64
C CYS A 424 4.78 25.23 -18.68
N ILE A 425 5.63 26.20 -18.31
CA ILE A 425 6.04 27.27 -19.24
C ILE A 425 6.94 26.70 -20.34
N PHE A 426 7.89 25.82 -19.99
CA PHE A 426 8.78 25.18 -20.95
C PHE A 426 7.97 24.43 -22.02
N ASP A 427 7.07 23.53 -21.62
CA ASP A 427 6.34 22.67 -22.54
C ASP A 427 5.39 23.47 -23.42
N ALA A 428 4.74 24.49 -22.85
CA ALA A 428 3.89 25.39 -23.61
C ALA A 428 4.68 26.17 -24.68
N MET A 429 5.91 26.61 -24.37
CA MET A 429 6.77 27.31 -25.33
C MET A 429 7.43 26.36 -26.33
N SER A 430 7.93 25.21 -25.90
CA SER A 430 8.66 24.24 -26.73
C SER A 430 7.76 23.56 -27.76
N THR A 431 6.50 23.31 -27.40
CA THR A 431 5.50 22.71 -28.28
C THR A 431 4.61 23.75 -28.98
N ASN A 432 4.71 25.02 -28.58
CA ASN A 432 3.79 26.09 -28.96
C ASN A 432 2.31 25.73 -28.70
N ASN A 433 2.05 25.01 -27.60
CA ASN A 433 0.74 24.53 -27.22
C ASN A 433 0.52 24.64 -25.71
N THR A 434 -0.25 25.66 -25.31
CA THR A 434 -0.57 25.94 -23.89
C THR A 434 -1.25 24.78 -23.17
N ASN A 435 -2.04 23.96 -23.87
CA ASN A 435 -2.72 22.82 -23.24
C ASN A 435 -1.73 21.74 -22.79
N VAL A 436 -0.59 21.60 -23.48
CA VAL A 436 0.47 20.67 -23.06
C VAL A 436 1.06 21.16 -21.75
N GLY A 437 1.47 22.43 -21.66
CA GLY A 437 1.99 23.01 -20.42
C GLY A 437 1.02 22.94 -19.25
N LEU A 438 -0.27 23.22 -19.47
CA LEU A 438 -1.28 23.08 -18.42
C LEU A 438 -1.47 21.64 -17.95
N ALA A 439 -1.34 20.66 -18.85
CA ALA A 439 -1.32 19.26 -18.45
C ALA A 439 -0.08 18.92 -17.61
N THR A 440 1.08 19.50 -17.94
CA THR A 440 2.34 19.36 -17.18
C THR A 440 2.17 19.88 -15.76
N LEU A 441 1.53 21.05 -15.61
CA LEU A 441 1.18 21.61 -14.31
C LEU A 441 0.26 20.66 -13.53
N SER A 442 -0.80 20.15 -14.16
CA SER A 442 -1.75 19.24 -13.52
C SER A 442 -1.09 17.95 -13.02
N VAL A 443 -0.12 17.40 -13.78
CA VAL A 443 0.66 16.23 -13.36
C VAL A 443 1.55 16.58 -12.18
N SER A 444 2.28 17.70 -12.25
CA SER A 444 3.13 18.19 -11.17
C SER A 444 2.35 18.37 -9.86
N ASP A 445 1.19 19.02 -9.90
CA ASP A 445 0.34 19.26 -8.71
C ASP A 445 -0.20 17.94 -8.13
N SER A 446 -0.57 16.99 -8.99
CA SER A 446 -1.06 15.67 -8.56
C SER A 446 0.04 14.88 -7.84
N LEU A 447 1.27 14.89 -8.36
CA LEU A 447 2.42 14.22 -7.74
C LEU A 447 2.80 14.87 -6.40
N GLN A 448 2.78 16.19 -6.34
CA GLN A 448 3.01 16.94 -5.10
C GLN A 448 1.96 16.61 -4.04
N ALA A 449 0.67 16.54 -4.40
CA ALA A 449 -0.41 16.18 -3.48
C ALA A 449 -0.29 14.74 -2.94
N VAL A 450 0.20 13.81 -3.76
CA VAL A 450 0.50 12.44 -3.32
C VAL A 450 1.65 12.43 -2.31
N ASN A 451 2.72 13.20 -2.57
CA ASN A 451 3.85 13.32 -1.65
C ASN A 451 3.42 13.89 -0.28
N GLU A 452 2.61 14.95 -0.30
CA GLU A 452 2.04 15.54 0.92
C GLU A 452 1.17 14.55 1.68
N THR A 453 0.36 13.76 0.96
CA THR A 453 -0.48 12.73 1.56
C THR A 453 0.35 11.65 2.24
N LEU A 454 1.38 11.12 1.58
CA LEU A 454 2.27 10.10 2.14
C LEU A 454 2.96 10.61 3.42
N ASN A 455 3.42 11.87 3.42
CA ASN A 455 4.13 12.48 4.53
C ASN A 455 3.23 13.08 5.62
N ALA A 456 1.90 12.93 5.53
CA ALA A 456 0.95 13.35 6.56
C ALA A 456 0.97 12.42 7.78
N ILE A 457 2.06 12.42 8.54
CA ILE A 457 2.23 11.61 9.75
C ILE A 457 1.45 12.29 10.90
N PRO A 458 0.47 11.60 11.53
CA PRO A 458 -0.27 12.21 12.63
C PRO A 458 0.60 12.34 13.89
N PRO A 459 0.23 13.26 14.79
CA PRO A 459 0.88 13.39 16.08
C PRO A 459 0.77 12.11 16.91
N GLU A 460 1.83 11.80 17.66
CA GLU A 460 1.84 10.73 18.64
C GLU A 460 1.13 11.20 19.92
N ILE A 461 0.21 10.39 20.42
CA ILE A 461 -0.44 10.57 21.72
C ILE A 461 0.31 9.74 22.75
N ILE A 462 0.82 10.40 23.79
CA ILE A 462 1.63 9.81 24.84
C ILE A 462 0.81 9.78 26.13
N GLY A 463 0.51 8.58 26.63
CA GLY A 463 -0.18 8.33 27.89
C GLY A 463 -0.45 6.84 28.09
N ASN A 464 -1.14 6.49 29.17
CA ASN A 464 -1.46 5.09 29.47
C ASN A 464 -2.50 4.55 28.48
N THR A 465 -2.23 3.39 27.89
CA THR A 465 -3.18 2.71 26.98
C THR A 465 -4.24 1.91 27.75
N THR A 466 -3.99 1.61 29.02
CA THR A 466 -4.93 0.90 29.91
C THR A 466 -5.25 1.78 31.09
N ILE A 467 -6.54 2.00 31.32
CA ILE A 467 -7.08 2.78 32.43
C ILE A 467 -7.77 1.80 33.38
N GLN A 468 -7.27 1.64 34.61
CA GLN A 468 -7.88 0.78 35.62
C GLN A 468 -8.52 1.63 36.71
N THR A 469 -9.81 1.40 36.97
CA THR A 469 -10.55 2.01 38.09
C THR A 469 -11.51 1.00 38.70
N PHE A 470 -12.09 1.34 39.86
CA PHE A 470 -13.10 0.53 40.52
C PHE A 470 -14.48 1.21 40.42
N MET A 471 -15.55 0.45 40.64
CA MET A 471 -16.90 1.01 40.66
C MET A 471 -17.00 2.18 41.65
N SER A 472 -17.60 3.27 41.20
CA SER A 472 -17.77 4.53 41.96
C SER A 472 -16.47 5.29 42.28
N THR A 473 -15.34 4.95 41.65
CA THR A 473 -14.08 5.67 41.82
C THR A 473 -13.74 6.48 40.58
N SER A 474 -13.54 7.79 40.73
CA SER A 474 -13.04 8.65 39.67
C SER A 474 -11.51 8.65 39.67
N ILE A 475 -10.92 8.52 38.49
CA ILE A 475 -9.48 8.70 38.28
C ILE A 475 -9.23 9.75 37.19
N THR A 476 -8.09 10.41 37.26
CA THR A 476 -7.62 11.33 36.23
C THR A 476 -6.40 10.74 35.56
N VAL A 477 -6.41 10.70 34.24
CA VAL A 477 -5.29 10.25 33.40
C VAL A 477 -4.85 11.41 32.52
N ASN A 478 -3.54 11.56 32.36
CA ASN A 478 -2.94 12.63 31.58
C ASN A 478 -2.41 12.07 30.26
N TYR A 479 -2.77 12.74 29.17
CA TYR A 479 -2.23 12.48 27.84
C TYR A 479 -1.53 13.73 27.33
N THR A 480 -0.47 13.53 26.55
CA THR A 480 0.33 14.58 25.93
C THR A 480 0.56 14.24 24.46
N SER A 481 1.05 15.18 23.67
CA SER A 481 1.47 14.93 22.29
C SER A 481 2.90 15.41 22.06
N ASN A 482 3.57 14.81 21.08
CA ASN A 482 4.87 15.26 20.59
C ASN A 482 4.78 16.54 19.73
N GLU A 483 3.59 16.90 19.24
CA GLU A 483 3.34 18.10 18.42
C GLU A 483 2.64 19.20 19.22
N MET A 484 2.82 20.45 18.76
CA MET A 484 2.07 21.61 19.26
C MET A 484 0.68 21.69 18.57
N ASP A 485 -0.27 22.39 19.17
CA ASP A 485 -1.62 22.64 18.62
C ASP A 485 -2.51 21.40 18.39
N VAL A 486 -2.26 20.31 19.13
CA VAL A 486 -3.11 19.12 19.14
C VAL A 486 -4.33 19.33 20.05
N THR A 487 -5.52 19.13 19.49
CA THR A 487 -6.76 19.11 20.27
C THR A 487 -7.14 17.68 20.62
N PHE A 488 -7.15 17.37 21.91
CA PHE A 488 -7.68 16.12 22.43
C PHE A 488 -9.19 16.24 22.61
N SER A 489 -9.96 15.41 21.91
CA SER A 489 -11.40 15.28 22.13
C SER A 489 -11.74 13.83 22.42
N GLY A 490 -12.27 13.55 23.61
CA GLY A 490 -12.95 12.28 23.91
C GLY A 490 -14.45 12.46 23.74
N ASN A 491 -15.12 11.56 23.05
CA ASN A 491 -16.57 11.59 22.94
C ASN A 491 -17.19 10.70 24.03
N PRO A 492 -17.77 11.27 25.11
CA PRO A 492 -18.32 10.48 26.22
C PRO A 492 -19.58 9.69 25.83
N ASN A 493 -20.17 9.95 24.67
CA ASN A 493 -21.41 9.33 24.21
C ASN A 493 -21.18 8.19 23.20
N THR A 494 -19.93 7.94 22.78
CA THR A 494 -19.57 6.80 21.94
C THR A 494 -18.61 5.92 22.71
N SER A 495 -18.99 4.66 22.95
CA SER A 495 -18.16 3.64 23.63
C SER A 495 -16.92 3.21 22.82
N THR A 496 -16.52 4.00 21.83
CA THR A 496 -15.43 3.71 20.89
C THR A 496 -14.07 4.18 21.39
N ASP A 497 -14.05 5.17 22.29
CA ASP A 497 -12.80 5.80 22.73
C ASP A 497 -12.27 5.14 24.02
N ILE A 498 -13.15 4.48 24.78
CA ILE A 498 -12.84 3.74 26.01
C ILE A 498 -13.64 2.44 25.99
N TYR A 499 -12.94 1.31 25.89
CA TYR A 499 -13.53 -0.02 26.03
C TYR A 499 -13.46 -0.45 27.49
N LEU A 500 -14.62 -0.80 28.07
CA LEU A 500 -14.67 -1.38 29.41
C LEU A 500 -14.35 -2.87 29.31
N CYS A 501 -13.22 -3.27 29.89
CA CYS A 501 -12.95 -4.67 30.18
C CYS A 501 -13.54 -4.99 31.56
N GLU A 502 -14.59 -5.80 31.62
CA GLU A 502 -15.15 -6.34 32.89
C GLU A 502 -14.43 -7.60 33.35
#